data_AF-I3EHS5-F1
#
_entry.id   AF-I3EHS5-F1
#
_cell.length_a   1.000
_cell.length_b   1.000
_cell.length_c   1.000
_cell.angle_alpha   90.00
_cell.angle_beta   90.00
_cell.angle_gamma   90.00
#
_symmetry.space_group_name_H-M   'P 1'
#
loop_
_entity.id
_entity.type
_entity.pdbx_description
1 polymer ?
#
loop_
_entity_poly.entity_id
_entity_poly.type
_entity_poly.pdbx_seq_one_letter_code
_entity_poly.pdbx_strand_id
1 'polypeptide(L)'
;MDLPSEQDIENMNLTTKKMLLEKNKSFLMNSILHIKEEKWDKTLFMAAMRAWMRLCTSLDEESSAGSTSTEEIMFWEYITEILESISTYTSEEEEASKENIDIFVLSINRMPVCASSLFYLSRLININQQNESSLYGRFCSLISCMKRLYNEITKRGYK
;
A
#
# COMPACT_ATOMS: atom_id res chain seq x y z
N MET A 1 -6.32 19.07 4.88
CA MET A 1 -4.88 19.26 4.65
C MET A 1 -4.68 19.09 3.15
N ASP A 2 -4.18 20.11 2.45
CA ASP A 2 -3.94 19.97 1.01
C ASP A 2 -2.67 19.14 0.81
N LEU A 3 -2.83 17.99 0.16
CA LEU A 3 -1.71 17.12 -0.19
C LEU A 3 -1.07 17.60 -1.50
N PRO A 4 0.26 17.61 -1.59
CA PRO A 4 0.96 18.06 -2.79
C PRO A 4 0.62 17.19 -4.01
N SER A 5 0.60 17.81 -5.19
CA SER A 5 0.39 17.10 -6.45
C SER A 5 1.59 16.22 -6.82
N GLU A 6 1.46 15.37 -7.86
CA GLU A 6 2.58 14.58 -8.39
C GLU A 6 3.76 15.46 -8.77
N GLN A 7 3.46 16.53 -9.50
CA GLN A 7 4.47 17.45 -10.00
C GLN A 7 5.11 18.24 -8.86
N ASP A 8 4.38 18.52 -7.78
CA ASP A 8 4.98 19.11 -6.58
C ASP A 8 5.96 18.14 -5.93
N ILE A 9 5.60 16.85 -5.80
CA ILE A 9 6.46 15.83 -5.19
C ILE A 9 7.75 15.67 -5.99
N GLU A 10 7.70 15.57 -7.32
CA GLU A 10 8.90 15.42 -8.16
C GLU A 10 9.89 16.58 -7.96
N ASN A 11 9.38 17.81 -7.87
CA ASN A 11 10.19 19.03 -7.73
C ASN A 11 10.67 19.30 -6.29
N MET A 12 10.21 18.53 -5.29
CA MET A 12 10.71 18.65 -3.92
C MET A 12 12.15 18.18 -3.81
N ASN A 13 12.94 18.88 -3.00
CA ASN A 13 14.27 18.39 -2.62
C ASN A 13 14.16 17.13 -1.74
N LEU A 14 15.25 16.36 -1.68
CA LEU A 14 15.35 15.09 -0.94
C LEU A 14 14.91 15.21 0.53
N THR A 15 15.31 16.28 1.23
CA THR A 15 14.94 16.49 2.64
C THR A 15 13.43 16.66 2.79
N THR A 16 12.80 17.46 1.94
CA THR A 16 11.35 17.68 1.95
C THR A 16 10.59 16.40 1.60
N LYS A 17 11.07 15.62 0.62
CA LYS A 17 10.51 14.30 0.29
C LYS A 17 10.53 13.36 1.50
N LYS A 18 11.67 13.23 2.18
CA LYS A 18 11.82 12.39 3.39
C LYS A 18 10.92 12.87 4.54
N MET A 19 10.83 14.17 4.79
CA MET A 19 9.93 14.70 5.82
C MET A 19 8.46 14.42 5.51
N LEU A 20 8.05 14.58 4.25
CA LEU A 20 6.68 14.30 3.84
C LEU A 20 6.36 12.80 3.91
N LEU A 21 7.32 11.94 3.56
CA LEU A 21 7.22 10.49 3.69
C LEU A 21 6.92 10.10 5.13
N GLU A 22 7.75 10.56 6.07
CA GLU A 22 7.57 10.25 7.50
C GLU A 22 6.28 10.83 8.07
N LYS A 23 5.85 12.00 7.60
CA LYS A 23 4.55 12.58 7.97
C LYS A 23 3.38 11.71 7.48
N ASN A 24 3.43 11.25 6.23
CA ASN A 24 2.40 10.38 5.66
C ASN A 24 2.37 9.03 6.36
N LYS A 25 3.55 8.42 6.60
CA LYS A 25 3.69 7.18 7.38
C LYS A 25 3.04 7.36 8.76
N SER A 26 3.44 8.40 9.51
CA SER A 26 2.90 8.68 10.85
C SER A 26 1.38 8.82 10.86
N PHE A 27 0.82 9.58 9.92
CA PHE A 27 -0.63 9.73 9.78
C PHE A 27 -1.32 8.38 9.53
N LEU A 28 -0.85 7.62 8.53
CA LEU A 28 -1.45 6.34 8.15
C LEU A 28 -1.31 5.29 9.26
N MET A 29 -0.15 5.22 9.91
CA MET A 29 0.11 4.34 11.05
C MET A 29 -0.84 4.65 12.20
N ASN A 30 -1.01 5.92 12.54
CA ASN A 30 -1.93 6.34 13.60
C ASN A 30 -3.39 6.01 13.23
N SER A 31 -3.80 6.30 11.99
CA SER A 31 -5.13 5.92 11.50
C SER A 31 -5.39 4.43 11.66
N ILE A 32 -4.42 3.58 11.28
CA ILE A 32 -4.52 2.12 11.34
C ILE A 32 -4.55 1.61 12.79
N LEU A 33 -3.77 2.20 13.69
CA LEU A 33 -3.82 1.89 15.13
C LEU A 33 -5.24 2.12 15.70
N HIS A 34 -5.91 3.17 15.21
CA HIS A 34 -7.26 3.57 15.63
C HIS A 34 -8.36 3.19 14.63
N ILE A 35 -8.14 2.14 13.83
CA ILE A 35 -9.05 1.72 12.74
C ILE A 35 -10.48 1.39 13.22
N LYS A 36 -10.65 1.07 14.51
CA LYS A 36 -11.94 0.76 15.16
C LYS A 36 -12.59 1.97 15.84
N GLU A 37 -11.87 3.08 15.98
CA GLU A 37 -12.25 4.19 16.86
C GLU A 37 -12.55 5.46 16.08
N GLU A 38 -11.78 5.76 15.04
CA GLU A 38 -11.88 7.01 14.28
C GLU A 38 -12.46 6.78 12.90
N LYS A 39 -13.49 7.55 12.52
CA LYS A 39 -13.97 7.55 11.14
C LYS A 39 -12.95 8.24 10.23
N TRP A 40 -12.42 7.53 9.24
CA TRP A 40 -11.45 8.11 8.32
C TRP A 40 -12.11 8.97 7.25
N ASP A 41 -11.45 10.08 6.90
CA ASP A 41 -11.73 10.77 5.64
C ASP A 41 -11.13 9.95 4.49
N LYS A 42 -12.01 9.35 3.70
CA LYS A 42 -11.64 8.54 2.53
C LYS A 42 -10.71 9.26 1.57
N THR A 43 -10.98 10.53 1.26
CA THR A 43 -10.21 11.28 0.27
C THR A 43 -8.81 11.55 0.79
N LEU A 44 -8.71 11.98 2.06
CA LEU A 44 -7.44 12.25 2.73
C LEU A 44 -6.60 10.98 2.87
N PHE A 45 -7.19 9.89 3.36
CA PHE A 45 -6.49 8.62 3.58
C PHE A 45 -5.95 8.05 2.26
N MET A 46 -6.79 8.00 1.22
CA MET A 46 -6.38 7.53 -0.10
C MET A 46 -5.28 8.39 -0.71
N ALA A 47 -5.35 9.70 -0.53
CA ALA A 47 -4.35 10.62 -1.06
C ALA A 47 -3.02 10.50 -0.30
N ALA A 48 -3.05 10.32 1.03
CA ALA A 48 -1.85 10.06 1.83
C ALA A 48 -1.17 8.73 1.44
N MET A 49 -1.95 7.66 1.27
CA MET A 49 -1.47 6.36 0.77
C MET A 49 -0.79 6.49 -0.59
N ARG A 50 -1.41 7.21 -1.53
CA ARG A 50 -0.85 7.43 -2.87
C ARG A 50 0.42 8.27 -2.82
N ALA A 51 0.44 9.32 -2.01
CA ALA A 51 1.61 10.16 -1.83
C ALA A 51 2.78 9.37 -1.23
N TRP A 52 2.52 8.48 -0.27
CA TRP A 52 3.53 7.58 0.28
C TRP A 52 4.16 6.72 -0.83
N MET A 53 3.37 5.93 -1.57
CA MET A 53 3.91 5.06 -2.62
C MET A 53 4.73 5.85 -3.66
N ARG A 54 4.28 7.03 -4.08
CA ARG A 54 5.00 7.89 -5.02
C ARG A 54 6.33 8.40 -4.45
N LEU A 55 6.35 8.79 -3.18
CA LEU A 55 7.59 9.20 -2.52
C LEU A 55 8.57 8.04 -2.43
N CYS A 56 8.11 6.81 -2.19
CA CYS A 56 8.95 5.63 -2.25
C CYS A 56 9.63 5.50 -3.62
N THR A 57 8.87 5.53 -4.72
CA THR A 57 9.41 5.45 -6.08
C THR A 57 10.42 6.55 -6.36
N SER A 58 10.08 7.81 -6.05
CA SER A 58 10.97 8.96 -6.29
C SER A 58 12.27 8.87 -5.49
N LEU A 59 12.22 8.42 -4.24
CA LEU A 59 13.41 8.24 -3.40
C LEU A 59 14.28 7.08 -3.87
N ASP A 60 13.65 5.99 -4.31
CA ASP A 60 14.35 4.83 -4.84
C ASP A 60 15.10 5.17 -6.14
N GLU A 61 14.50 5.97 -7.03
CA GLU A 61 15.15 6.48 -8.26
C GLU A 61 16.34 7.41 -7.98
N GLU A 62 16.22 8.32 -7.00
CA GLU A 62 17.32 9.20 -6.58
C GLU A 62 18.46 8.45 -5.87
N SER A 63 18.16 7.27 -5.31
CA SER A 63 19.11 6.46 -4.55
C SER A 63 19.99 5.53 -5.39
N SER A 64 20.01 5.68 -6.72
CA SER A 64 20.68 4.79 -7.68
C SER A 64 22.21 4.67 -7.48
N ALA A 65 22.60 3.90 -6.46
CA ALA A 65 23.92 3.33 -6.18
C ALA A 65 23.82 2.32 -5.01
N GLY A 66 23.24 1.14 -5.24
CA GLY A 66 23.51 -0.05 -4.42
C GLY A 66 22.83 -0.18 -3.05
N SER A 67 21.72 0.52 -2.79
CA SER A 67 20.91 0.32 -1.58
C SER A 67 19.92 -0.85 -1.74
N THR A 68 19.99 -1.84 -0.86
CA THR A 68 19.13 -3.04 -0.86
C THR A 68 17.77 -2.85 -0.17
N SER A 69 17.50 -1.71 0.48
CA SER A 69 16.17 -1.42 1.05
C SER A 69 15.49 -0.32 0.24
N THR A 70 14.73 -0.73 -0.77
CA THR A 70 13.83 0.16 -1.52
C THR A 70 12.64 0.50 -0.61
N GLU A 71 12.34 1.79 -0.44
CA GLU A 71 11.17 2.27 0.33
C GLU A 71 9.86 1.66 -0.22
N GLU A 72 9.83 1.26 -1.49
CA GLU A 72 8.71 0.53 -2.07
C GLU A 72 8.51 -0.88 -1.47
N ILE A 73 9.59 -1.61 -1.16
CA ILE A 73 9.47 -2.92 -0.49
C ILE A 73 8.90 -2.72 0.91
N MET A 74 9.40 -1.72 1.66
CA MET A 74 8.91 -1.41 3.00
C MET A 74 7.43 -1.01 2.99
N PHE A 75 6.99 -0.25 1.97
CA PHE A 75 5.58 0.05 1.77
C PHE A 75 4.74 -1.22 1.67
N TRP A 76 5.09 -2.14 0.77
CA TRP A 76 4.31 -3.35 0.55
C TRP A 76 4.36 -4.30 1.75
N GLU A 77 5.51 -4.42 2.43
CA GLU A 77 5.64 -5.17 3.69
C GLU A 77 4.58 -4.71 4.69
N TYR A 78 4.57 -3.40 4.97
CA TYR A 78 3.70 -2.79 5.95
C TYR A 78 2.22 -3.00 5.60
N ILE A 79 1.86 -2.82 4.33
CA ILE A 79 0.48 -3.07 3.87
C ILE A 79 0.08 -4.52 4.08
N THR A 80 0.94 -5.48 3.74
CA THR A 80 0.60 -6.89 3.93
C THR A 80 0.50 -7.30 5.41
N GLU A 81 1.36 -6.77 6.29
CA GLU A 81 1.26 -7.03 7.74
C GLU A 81 -0.07 -6.55 8.32
N ILE A 82 -0.53 -5.36 7.93
CA ILE A 82 -1.83 -4.84 8.38
C ILE A 82 -2.97 -5.69 7.86
N LEU A 83 -2.93 -6.08 6.58
CA LEU A 83 -3.96 -6.94 6.01
C LEU A 83 -4.04 -8.29 6.72
N GLU A 84 -2.89 -8.88 7.07
CA GLU A 84 -2.82 -10.12 7.86
C GLU A 84 -3.36 -9.92 9.28
N SER A 85 -3.14 -8.75 9.89
CA SER A 85 -3.77 -8.42 11.17
C SER A 85 -5.29 -8.32 11.04
N ILE A 86 -5.78 -7.58 10.04
CA ILE A 86 -7.22 -7.42 9.76
C ILE A 86 -7.86 -8.78 9.45
N SER A 87 -7.16 -9.69 8.75
CA SER A 87 -7.72 -11.00 8.42
C SER A 87 -8.01 -11.89 9.63
N THR A 88 -7.49 -11.52 10.81
CA THR A 88 -7.72 -12.22 12.08
C THR A 88 -8.75 -11.55 12.98
N TYR A 89 -9.39 -10.47 12.52
CA TYR A 89 -10.41 -9.76 13.30
C TYR A 89 -11.62 -10.65 13.57
N THR A 90 -12.17 -10.52 14.76
CA THR A 90 -13.48 -11.09 15.11
C THR A 90 -14.60 -10.33 14.40
N SER A 91 -15.78 -10.94 14.30
CA SER A 91 -16.93 -10.28 13.64
C SER A 91 -17.33 -8.95 14.27
N GLU A 92 -17.12 -8.78 15.58
CA GLU A 92 -17.37 -7.51 16.29
C GLU A 92 -16.36 -6.43 15.87
N GLU A 93 -15.09 -6.78 15.80
CA GLU A 93 -14.02 -5.89 15.35
C GLU A 93 -14.19 -5.48 13.88
N GLU A 94 -14.59 -6.43 13.04
CA GLU A 94 -14.89 -6.17 11.62
C GLU A 94 -16.04 -5.18 11.46
N GLU A 95 -17.14 -5.34 12.19
CA GLU A 95 -18.27 -4.41 12.08
C GLU A 95 -17.91 -3.02 12.64
N ALA A 96 -17.14 -2.95 13.72
CA ALA A 96 -16.67 -1.68 14.28
C ALA A 96 -15.72 -0.90 13.35
N SER A 97 -15.00 -1.59 12.47
CA SER A 97 -13.98 -0.98 11.59
C SER A 97 -14.29 -1.05 10.10
N LYS A 98 -15.47 -1.54 9.73
CA LYS A 98 -15.88 -1.86 8.36
C LYS A 98 -15.63 -0.76 7.34
N GLU A 99 -16.07 0.47 7.63
CA GLU A 99 -15.90 1.60 6.72
C GLU A 99 -14.42 1.93 6.49
N ASN A 100 -13.60 1.84 7.53
CA ASN A 100 -12.16 2.10 7.43
C ASN A 100 -11.43 0.98 6.71
N ILE A 101 -11.78 -0.29 6.96
CA ILE A 101 -11.29 -1.43 6.18
C ILE A 101 -11.64 -1.26 4.70
N ASP A 102 -12.86 -0.82 4.38
CA ASP A 102 -13.28 -0.55 3.01
C ASP A 102 -12.43 0.55 2.35
N ILE A 103 -12.12 1.63 3.08
CA ILE A 103 -11.23 2.70 2.62
C ILE A 103 -9.81 2.15 2.41
N PHE A 104 -9.30 1.33 3.32
CA PHE A 104 -7.97 0.74 3.24
C PHE A 104 -7.84 -0.16 2.01
N VAL A 105 -8.75 -1.12 1.87
CA VAL A 105 -8.83 -2.05 0.73
C VAL A 105 -8.96 -1.31 -0.60
N LEU A 106 -9.81 -0.27 -0.66
CA LEU A 106 -9.95 0.54 -1.87
C LEU A 106 -8.67 1.30 -2.20
N SER A 107 -7.95 1.80 -1.18
CA SER A 107 -6.68 2.49 -1.36
C SER A 107 -5.65 1.54 -1.99
N ILE A 108 -5.51 0.34 -1.43
CA ILE A 108 -4.55 -0.68 -1.87
C ILE A 108 -4.84 -1.13 -3.31
N ASN A 109 -6.11 -1.41 -3.64
CA ASN A 109 -6.50 -1.81 -5.00
C ASN A 109 -6.23 -0.75 -6.07
N ARG A 110 -6.01 0.50 -5.67
CA ARG A 110 -5.68 1.62 -6.57
C ARG A 110 -4.19 1.96 -6.60
N MET A 111 -3.35 1.23 -5.85
CA MET A 111 -1.92 1.43 -5.91
C MET A 111 -1.34 0.88 -7.22
N PRO A 112 -0.31 1.55 -7.79
CA PRO A 112 0.37 1.03 -8.97
C PRO A 112 1.07 -0.30 -8.65
N VAL A 113 1.02 -1.24 -9.60
CA VAL A 113 1.71 -2.52 -9.51
C VAL A 113 3.10 -2.37 -10.12
N CYS A 114 4.13 -2.56 -9.30
CA CYS A 114 5.55 -2.48 -9.66
C CYS A 114 6.27 -3.80 -9.36
N ALA A 115 7.55 -3.92 -9.72
CA ALA A 115 8.31 -5.15 -9.51
C ALA A 115 8.42 -5.52 -8.01
N SER A 116 8.62 -4.54 -7.14
CA SER A 116 8.68 -4.73 -5.68
C SER A 116 7.39 -5.32 -5.12
N SER A 117 6.24 -4.94 -5.68
CA SER A 117 4.94 -5.50 -5.28
C SER A 117 4.83 -7.02 -5.50
N LEU A 118 5.59 -7.60 -6.44
CA LEU A 118 5.53 -9.03 -6.75
C LEU A 118 6.09 -9.93 -5.64
N PHE A 119 6.98 -9.41 -4.78
CA PHE A 119 7.46 -10.14 -3.60
C PHE A 119 6.32 -10.51 -2.64
N TYR A 120 5.21 -9.77 -2.70
CA TYR A 120 4.06 -9.88 -1.80
C TYR A 120 2.85 -10.59 -2.42
N LEU A 121 2.96 -11.03 -3.68
CA LEU A 121 1.85 -11.64 -4.41
C LEU A 121 1.30 -12.90 -3.72
N SER A 122 2.17 -13.77 -3.20
CA SER A 122 1.74 -14.99 -2.50
C SER A 122 0.95 -14.69 -1.23
N ARG A 123 1.41 -13.72 -0.42
CA ARG A 123 0.72 -13.25 0.79
C ARG A 123 -0.64 -12.68 0.46
N LEU A 124 -0.72 -11.79 -0.53
CA LEU A 124 -2.00 -11.23 -0.99
C LEU A 124 -2.96 -12.29 -1.53
N ILE A 125 -2.47 -13.31 -2.24
CA ILE A 125 -3.30 -14.44 -2.67
C ILE A 125 -3.86 -15.19 -1.46
N ASN A 126 -3.03 -15.48 -0.45
CA ASN A 126 -3.46 -16.18 0.76
C ASN A 126 -4.55 -15.39 1.49
N ILE A 127 -4.31 -14.10 1.78
CA ILE A 127 -5.28 -13.20 2.42
C ILE A 127 -6.60 -13.18 1.63
N ASN A 128 -6.54 -13.08 0.31
CA ASN A 128 -7.73 -13.04 -0.55
C ASN A 128 -8.50 -14.37 -0.61
N GLN A 129 -7.91 -15.49 -0.17
CA GLN A 129 -8.50 -16.84 -0.23
C GLN A 129 -8.92 -17.39 1.13
N GLN A 130 -8.73 -16.65 2.22
CA GLN A 130 -9.20 -17.03 3.55
C GLN A 130 -10.72 -16.86 3.64
N ASN A 131 -11.48 -17.94 3.42
CA ASN A 131 -12.95 -17.95 3.31
C ASN A 131 -13.69 -17.32 4.52
N GLU A 132 -13.06 -17.30 5.69
CA GLU A 132 -13.66 -16.78 6.93
C GLU A 132 -13.27 -15.32 7.23
N SER A 133 -12.39 -14.73 6.42
CA SER A 133 -11.97 -13.34 6.59
C SER A 133 -12.88 -12.37 5.84
N SER A 134 -13.18 -11.21 6.43
CA SER A 134 -13.78 -10.06 5.72
C SER A 134 -13.01 -9.58 4.49
N LEU A 135 -11.75 -10.00 4.33
CA LEU A 135 -10.91 -9.67 3.17
C LEU A 135 -11.06 -10.63 1.99
N TYR A 136 -11.84 -11.71 2.14
CA TYR A 136 -12.05 -12.70 1.10
C TYR A 136 -12.49 -12.07 -0.24
N GLY A 137 -11.77 -12.38 -1.31
CA GLY A 137 -12.08 -11.91 -2.66
C GLY A 137 -11.85 -10.41 -2.92
N ARG A 138 -11.41 -9.62 -1.93
CA ARG A 138 -11.34 -8.15 -2.05
C ARG A 138 -10.13 -7.61 -2.84
N PHE A 139 -9.17 -8.46 -3.19
CA PHE A 139 -7.94 -8.10 -3.90
C PHE A 139 -7.81 -8.76 -5.28
N CYS A 140 -8.88 -9.39 -5.80
CA CYS A 140 -8.85 -10.10 -7.09
C CYS A 140 -8.28 -9.25 -8.23
N SER A 141 -8.66 -7.97 -8.30
CA SER A 141 -8.17 -7.05 -9.34
C SER A 141 -6.66 -6.79 -9.22
N LEU A 142 -6.19 -6.45 -8.01
CA LEU A 142 -4.78 -6.20 -7.75
C LEU A 142 -3.92 -7.43 -8.05
N ILE A 143 -4.34 -8.61 -7.57
CA ILE A 143 -3.68 -9.90 -7.81
C ILE A 143 -3.59 -10.19 -9.32
N SER A 144 -4.66 -9.91 -10.07
CA SER A 144 -4.67 -10.09 -11.52
C SER A 144 -3.62 -9.20 -12.20
N CYS A 145 -3.54 -7.93 -11.81
CA CYS A 145 -2.53 -7.00 -12.31
C CYS A 145 -1.10 -7.47 -11.98
N MET A 146 -0.85 -7.93 -10.76
CA MET A 146 0.45 -8.49 -10.34
C MET A 146 0.83 -9.74 -11.15
N LYS A 147 -0.10 -10.68 -11.34
CA LYS A 147 0.13 -11.87 -12.18
C LYS A 147 0.47 -11.50 -13.62
N ARG A 148 -0.19 -10.47 -14.18
CA ARG A 148 0.13 -9.97 -15.52
C ARG A 148 1.56 -9.43 -15.57
N LEU A 149 1.96 -8.58 -14.63
CA LEU A 149 3.33 -8.06 -14.57
C LEU A 149 4.37 -9.17 -14.45
N TYR A 150 4.14 -10.16 -13.58
CA TYR A 150 5.01 -11.33 -13.44
C TYR A 150 5.19 -12.08 -14.78
N ASN A 151 4.09 -12.31 -15.51
CA ASN A 151 4.12 -12.95 -16.82
C ASN A 151 4.87 -12.12 -17.87
N GLU A 152 4.77 -10.79 -17.81
CA GLU A 152 5.48 -9.89 -18.73
C GLU A 152 6.99 -9.92 -18.48
N ILE A 153 7.43 -9.89 -17.21
CA ILE A 153 8.84 -9.96 -16.82
C ILE A 153 9.43 -11.30 -17.23
N THR A 154 8.77 -12.40 -16.88
CA THR A 154 9.26 -13.75 -17.19
C THR A 154 9.35 -13.99 -18.69
N LYS A 155 8.35 -13.63 -19.50
CA LYS A 155 8.40 -13.77 -20.96
C LYS A 155 9.52 -12.96 -21.63
N ARG A 156 9.91 -11.80 -21.06
CA ARG A 156 11.02 -11.00 -21.57
C ARG A 156 12.39 -11.61 -21.24
N GLY A 157 12.52 -12.32 -20.12
CA GLY A 157 13.77 -13.00 -19.72
C GLY A 157 14.09 -14.29 -20.49
N TYR A 158 13.16 -14.81 -21.30
CA TYR A 158 13.37 -15.98 -22.18
C TYR A 158 13.68 -15.60 -23.64
N LYS A 159 13.95 -14.33 -23.94
CA LYS A 159 14.44 -13.85 -25.24
C LYS A 159 15.89 -13.38 -25.11
#